data_AF-A0A2U2BVM7-F1
#
_entry.id   AF-A0A2U2BVM7-F1
#
_cell.length_a   1.000
_cell.length_b   1.000
_cell.length_c   1.000
_cell.angle_alpha   90.00
_cell.angle_beta   90.00
_cell.angle_gamma   90.00
#
_symmetry.space_group_name_H-M   'P 1'
#
loop_
_entity.id
_entity.type
_entity.pdbx_description
1 polymer ?
#
loop_
_entity_poly.entity_id
_entity_poly.type
_entity_poly.pdbx_seq_one_letter_code
_entity_poly.pdbx_strand_id
1 'polypeptide(L)'
;MNHKHRKILHAIFAHPEPANLSPADVEHVLEDLGAELGERGGAKFSVTLNGQTANFHHARHSLPKDEVRAIRKFLEGAGVDPERDHPL
;
A
#
# COMPACT_ATOMS: atom_id res chain seq x y z
N MET A 1 5.70 -7.88 10.19
CA MET A 1 4.23 -7.94 10.01
C MET A 1 3.47 -7.91 11.33
N ASN A 2 2.78 -6.79 11.64
CA ASN A 2 1.83 -6.71 12.77
C ASN A 2 0.41 -7.14 12.36
N HIS A 3 -0.45 -7.51 13.32
CA HIS A 3 -1.86 -7.85 13.03
C HIS A 3 -2.63 -6.69 12.36
N LYS A 4 -2.29 -5.43 12.70
CA LYS A 4 -2.82 -4.24 12.03
C LYS A 4 -2.37 -4.18 10.56
N HIS A 5 -1.10 -4.45 10.28
CA HIS A 5 -0.55 -4.45 8.92
C HIS A 5 -1.22 -5.51 8.04
N ARG A 6 -1.44 -6.71 8.57
CA ARG A 6 -2.21 -7.76 7.88
C ARG A 6 -3.62 -7.29 7.53
N LYS A 7 -4.34 -6.68 8.49
CA LYS A 7 -5.68 -6.12 8.22
C LYS A 7 -5.66 -5.03 7.14
N ILE A 8 -4.66 -4.14 7.15
CA ILE A 8 -4.54 -3.08 6.14
C ILE A 8 -4.25 -3.68 4.77
N LEU A 9 -3.33 -4.64 4.70
CA LEU A 9 -3.01 -5.34 3.46
C LEU A 9 -4.25 -6.03 2.89
N HIS A 10 -4.97 -6.79 3.71
CA HIS A 10 -6.25 -7.39 3.33
C HIS A 10 -7.30 -6.33 2.93
N ALA A 11 -7.33 -5.18 3.59
CA ALA A 11 -8.24 -4.09 3.25
C ALA A 11 -7.91 -3.43 1.90
N ILE A 12 -6.64 -3.34 1.50
CA ILE A 12 -6.22 -2.84 0.17
C ILE A 12 -6.75 -3.77 -0.93
N PHE A 13 -6.73 -5.08 -0.68
CA PHE A 13 -7.22 -6.10 -1.62
C PHE A 13 -8.73 -6.35 -1.51
N ALA A 14 -9.37 -5.90 -0.43
CA ALA A 14 -10.80 -6.04 -0.22
C ALA A 14 -11.61 -5.27 -1.27
N HIS A 15 -12.78 -5.80 -1.58
CA HIS A 15 -13.77 -5.14 -2.44
C HIS A 15 -15.09 -5.00 -1.67
N PRO A 16 -15.65 -3.78 -1.52
CA PRO A 16 -15.21 -2.49 -2.10
C PRO A 16 -13.97 -1.89 -1.42
N GLU A 17 -13.25 -1.02 -2.15
CA GLU A 17 -12.02 -0.39 -1.65
C GLU A 17 -12.30 0.58 -0.49
N PRO A 18 -11.54 0.50 0.62
CA PRO A 18 -11.69 1.41 1.75
C PRO A 18 -11.21 2.82 1.39
N ALA A 19 -12.01 3.85 1.74
CA ALA A 19 -11.63 5.26 1.56
C ALA A 19 -10.98 5.90 2.81
N ASN A 20 -10.73 5.09 3.85
CA ASN A 20 -10.29 5.52 5.17
C ASN A 20 -8.92 4.94 5.55
N LEU A 21 -8.11 4.52 4.57
CA LEU A 21 -6.75 4.05 4.84
C LEU A 21 -5.82 5.24 5.07
N SER A 22 -5.05 5.18 6.16
CA SER A 22 -3.99 6.16 6.42
C SER A 22 -2.81 5.86 5.49
N PRO A 23 -2.28 6.86 4.77
CA PRO A 23 -1.10 6.65 3.92
C PRO A 23 0.09 6.08 4.72
N ALA A 24 0.32 6.59 5.94
CA ALA A 24 1.38 6.10 6.83
C ALA A 24 1.22 4.61 7.19
N ASP A 25 -0.02 4.15 7.38
CA ASP A 25 -0.29 2.74 7.65
C ASP A 25 0.02 1.86 6.43
N VAL A 26 -0.25 2.36 5.21
CA VAL A 26 0.06 1.65 3.96
C VAL A 26 1.56 1.66 3.68
N GLU A 27 2.23 2.79 3.92
CA GLU A 27 3.68 2.93 3.86
C GLU A 27 4.37 1.87 4.74
N HIS A 28 3.98 1.75 6.01
CA HIS A 28 4.56 0.73 6.90
C HIS A 28 4.29 -0.72 6.45
N VAL A 29 3.13 -0.98 5.84
CA VAL A 29 2.85 -2.30 5.26
C VAL A 29 3.78 -2.58 4.07
N LEU A 30 3.99 -1.59 3.21
CA LEU A 30 4.88 -1.69 2.05
C LEU A 30 6.33 -1.89 2.49
N GLU A 31 6.83 -1.12 3.46
CA GLU A 31 8.18 -1.31 4.03
C GLU A 31 8.37 -2.71 4.62
N ASP A 32 7.36 -3.21 5.34
CA ASP A 32 7.42 -4.54 5.97
C ASP A 32 7.40 -5.68 4.94
N LEU A 33 6.80 -5.44 3.76
CA LEU A 33 6.89 -6.32 2.59
C LEU A 33 8.25 -6.24 1.87
N GLY A 34 9.14 -5.32 2.28
CA GLY A 34 10.43 -5.09 1.65
C GLY A 34 10.37 -4.08 0.49
N ALA A 35 9.34 -3.25 0.42
CA ALA A 35 9.30 -2.13 -0.51
C ALA A 35 10.14 -0.97 0.00
N GLU A 36 10.86 -0.30 -0.89
CA GLU A 36 11.58 0.94 -0.59
C GLU A 36 10.65 2.13 -0.81
N LEU A 37 10.38 2.88 0.25
CA LEU A 37 9.69 4.16 0.17
C LEU A 37 10.69 5.30 0.01
N GLY A 38 10.43 6.19 -0.94
CA GLY A 38 11.15 7.43 -1.12
C GLY A 38 10.18 8.60 -1.02
N GLU A 39 10.38 9.48 -0.03
CA GLU A 39 9.62 10.73 0.06
C GLU A 39 10.04 11.66 -1.09
N ARG A 40 9.09 12.08 -1.92
CA ARG A 40 9.33 13.03 -3.02
C ARG A 40 8.66 14.33 -2.61
N GLY A 41 9.46 15.26 -2.07
CA GLY A 41 9.03 16.52 -1.47
C GLY A 41 7.70 17.11 -2.01
N GLY A 42 6.81 17.46 -1.07
CA GLY A 42 5.40 17.68 -1.35
C GLY A 42 4.60 16.43 -0.96
N ALA A 43 3.27 16.51 -1.02
CA ALA A 43 2.34 15.45 -0.61
C ALA A 43 2.38 14.20 -1.53
N LYS A 44 3.57 13.65 -1.81
CA LYS A 44 3.82 12.53 -2.72
C LYS A 44 4.92 11.62 -2.17
N PHE A 45 4.76 10.33 -2.38
CA PHE A 45 5.76 9.33 -2.06
C PHE A 45 5.92 8.38 -3.25
N SER A 46 7.14 7.94 -3.47
CA SER A 46 7.45 6.86 -4.41
C SER A 46 7.64 5.58 -3.63
N VAL A 47 7.08 4.46 -4.10
CA VAL A 47 7.38 3.12 -3.59
C VAL A 47 8.05 2.31 -4.68
N THR A 48 9.08 1.54 -4.31
CA THR A 48 9.74 0.59 -5.20
C THR A 48 9.69 -0.79 -4.58
N LEU A 49 9.09 -1.74 -5.27
CA LEU A 49 8.98 -3.13 -4.83
C LEU A 49 9.25 -4.07 -5.99
N ASN A 50 10.13 -5.05 -5.79
CA ASN A 50 10.46 -6.07 -6.79
C ASN A 50 10.83 -5.49 -8.18
N GLY A 51 11.52 -4.34 -8.21
CA GLY A 51 11.89 -3.64 -9.45
C GLY A 51 10.78 -2.81 -10.11
N GLN A 52 9.58 -2.77 -9.54
CA GLN A 52 8.51 -1.86 -9.95
C GLN A 52 8.51 -0.62 -9.07
N THR A 53 8.51 0.56 -9.67
CA THR A 53 8.38 1.84 -8.95
C THR A 53 7.02 2.47 -9.28
N ALA A 54 6.26 2.83 -8.25
CA ALA A 54 5.02 3.58 -8.36
C ALA A 54 5.08 4.86 -7.53
N ASN A 55 4.39 5.90 -7.99
CA ASN A 55 4.32 7.18 -7.31
C ASN A 55 2.87 7.44 -6.88
N PHE A 56 2.68 7.71 -5.60
CA PHE A 56 1.37 7.91 -4.98
C PHE A 56 1.32 9.26 -4.27
N HIS A 57 0.12 9.80 -4.09
CA HIS A 57 -0.06 11.04 -3.34
C HIS A 57 -0.29 10.74 -1.85
N HIS A 58 0.54 11.33 -0.99
CA HIS A 58 0.33 11.34 0.45
C HIS A 58 -0.79 12.35 0.77
N ALA A 59 -2.04 11.90 0.68
CA ALA A 59 -3.16 12.72 1.10
C ALA A 59 -3.10 12.91 2.63
N ARG A 60 -3.17 14.16 3.09
CA ARG A 60 -2.97 14.54 4.51
C ARG A 60 -3.97 13.91 5.50
N HIS A 61 -5.07 13.33 5.01
CA HIS A 61 -6.14 12.78 5.83
C HIS A 61 -6.45 11.31 5.52
N SER A 62 -6.63 10.92 4.25
CA SER A 62 -6.84 9.52 3.87
C SER A 62 -6.56 9.28 2.39
N LEU A 63 -6.15 8.06 2.04
CA LEU A 63 -6.00 7.63 0.66
C LEU A 63 -7.38 7.53 -0.02
N PRO A 64 -7.60 8.19 -1.16
CA PRO A 64 -8.81 8.00 -1.94
C PRO A 64 -8.86 6.59 -2.54
N LYS A 65 -10.07 6.11 -2.85
CA LYS A 65 -10.27 4.76 -3.40
C LYS A 65 -9.47 4.51 -4.69
N ASP A 66 -9.29 5.54 -5.51
CA ASP A 66 -8.50 5.44 -6.74
C ASP A 66 -7.03 5.14 -6.46
N GLU A 67 -6.44 5.75 -5.43
CA GLU A 67 -5.07 5.47 -5.00
C GLU A 67 -4.97 4.08 -4.39
N VAL A 68 -5.94 3.66 -3.57
CA VAL A 68 -5.97 2.30 -3.02
C VAL A 68 -6.03 1.25 -4.14
N ARG A 69 -6.83 1.49 -5.18
CA ARG A 69 -6.89 0.63 -6.37
C ARG A 69 -5.55 0.61 -7.13
N ALA A 70 -4.86 1.74 -7.22
CA ALA A 70 -3.55 1.81 -7.86
C ALA A 70 -2.49 1.04 -7.07
N ILE A 71 -2.47 1.18 -5.74
CA ILE A 71 -1.61 0.43 -4.82
C ILE A 71 -1.88 -1.07 -4.91
N ARG A 72 -3.15 -1.48 -4.92
CA ARG A 72 -3.54 -2.88 -5.10
C ARG A 72 -2.96 -3.45 -6.40
N LYS A 73 -3.18 -2.77 -7.54
CA LYS A 73 -2.65 -3.20 -8.84
C LYS A 73 -1.13 -3.26 -8.87
N PHE A 74 -0.48 -2.33 -8.18
CA PHE A 74 0.97 -2.32 -8.02
C PHE A 74 1.46 -3.54 -7.23
N LEU A 75 0.82 -3.84 -6.10
CA LEU A 75 1.14 -5.02 -5.28
C LEU A 75 0.90 -6.33 -6.05
N GLU A 76 -0.23 -6.44 -6.75
CA GLU A 76 -0.53 -7.57 -7.65
C GLU A 76 0.55 -7.71 -8.74
N GLY A 77 0.95 -6.60 -9.37
CA GLY A 77 2.00 -6.55 -10.38
C GLY A 77 3.39 -6.91 -9.86
N ALA A 78 3.67 -6.60 -8.58
CA ALA A 78 4.90 -6.94 -7.90
C ALA A 78 4.93 -8.41 -7.43
N GLY A 79 3.78 -9.11 -7.52
CA GLY A 79 3.63 -10.50 -7.12
C GLY A 79 3.32 -10.70 -5.63
N VAL A 80 2.92 -9.64 -4.93
CA VAL A 80 2.48 -9.70 -3.53
C VAL A 80 1.05 -10.19 -3.47
N ASP A 81 0.83 -11.23 -2.68
CA ASP A 81 -0.50 -11.78 -2.46
C ASP A 81 -0.81 -11.83 -0.95
N PRO A 82 -1.78 -11.05 -0.46
CA PRO A 82 -2.11 -11.01 0.97
C PRO A 82 -2.63 -12.34 1.49
N GLU A 83 -3.33 -13.12 0.68
CA GLU A 83 -3.91 -14.40 1.11
C GLU A 83 -2.84 -15.48 1.16
N ARG A 84 -1.88 -15.44 0.24
CA ARG A 84 -0.78 -16.40 0.16
C ARG A 84 0.34 -16.11 1.16
N ASP A 85 0.80 -14.86 1.22
CA ASP A 85 2.00 -14.49 1.97
C ASP A 85 1.67 -14.09 3.42
N HIS A 86 0.46 -13.57 3.67
CA HIS A 86 0.04 -13.07 4.99
C HIS A 86 -1.42 -13.42 5.35
N PRO A 87 -1.74 -14.70 5.54
CA PRO A 87 -3.07 -15.12 5.97
C PRO A 87 -3.46 -14.48 7.32
N LEU A 88 -4.74 -14.14 7.46
CA LEU A 88 -5.32 -13.52 8.65
C LEU A 88 -5.33 -14.46 9.85
#